data_AF-A0A2D6FB00-F1
#
_entry.id   AF-A0A2D6FB00-F1
#
_cell.length_a   1.000
_cell.length_b   1.000
_cell.length_c   1.000
_cell.angle_alpha   90.00
_cell.angle_beta   90.00
_cell.angle_gamma   90.00
#
_symmetry.space_group_name_H-M   'P 1'
#
loop_
_entity.id
_entity.type
_entity.pdbx_description
1 polymer ?
#
loop_
_entity_poly.entity_id
_entity_poly.type
_entity_poly.pdbx_seq_one_letter_code
_entity_poly.pdbx_strand_id
1 'polypeptide(L)'
;MVENVLVLGSTVTVSLFYHSTASVSVTLGGASEARRDNKTPVLGSIFEDVAPGEYPIVIKDVMGNVEAASVTVESHPSSTSYFPSG
;
A
#
# COMPACT_ATOMS: atom_id res chain seq x y z
N MET A 1 -5.97 12.58 -0.07
CA MET A 1 -6.63 12.02 -1.25
C MET A 1 -5.58 11.25 -2.03
N VAL A 2 -5.83 9.99 -2.36
CA VAL A 2 -4.80 9.07 -2.89
C VAL A 2 -4.15 9.66 -4.13
N GLU A 3 -2.82 9.72 -4.12
CA GLU A 3 -2.03 10.20 -5.27
C GLU A 3 -1.63 9.03 -6.17
N ASN A 4 -1.11 7.96 -5.57
CA ASN A 4 -0.64 6.79 -6.31
C ASN A 4 -0.70 5.52 -5.46
N VAL A 5 -0.94 4.38 -6.12
CA VAL A 5 -0.78 3.06 -5.52
C VAL A 5 0.17 2.26 -6.40
N LEU A 6 1.24 1.76 -5.81
CA LEU A 6 2.29 1.02 -6.48
C LEU A 6 2.40 -0.37 -5.88
N VAL A 7 2.39 -1.39 -6.74
CA VAL A 7 2.51 -2.80 -6.36
C VAL A 7 3.81 -3.35 -6.95
N LEU A 8 4.70 -3.83 -6.09
CA LEU A 8 5.95 -4.49 -6.47
C LEU A 8 6.01 -5.87 -5.81
N GLY A 9 5.65 -6.91 -6.56
CA GLY A 9 5.54 -8.26 -6.01
C GLY A 9 4.50 -8.31 -4.89
N SER A 10 4.94 -8.61 -3.66
CA SER A 10 4.11 -8.64 -2.44
C SER A 10 4.11 -7.32 -1.66
N THR A 11 4.80 -6.29 -2.15
CA THR A 11 4.85 -4.98 -1.49
C THR A 11 3.87 -4.01 -2.15
N VAL A 12 2.99 -3.42 -1.35
CA VAL A 12 2.06 -2.38 -1.78
C VAL A 12 2.44 -1.07 -1.12
N THR A 13 2.64 -0.02 -1.92
CA THR A 13 2.89 1.34 -1.45
C THR A 13 1.71 2.22 -1.83
N VAL A 14 1.07 2.81 -0.82
CA VAL A 14 -0.03 3.77 -0.98
C VAL A 14 0.51 5.16 -0.70
N SER A 15 0.59 6.00 -1.73
CA SER A 15 1.02 7.39 -1.64
C SER A 15 -0.19 8.32 -1.58
N LEU A 16 -0.18 9.21 -0.60
CA LEU A 16 -1.25 10.15 -0.33
C LEU A 16 -0.71 11.57 -0.42
N PHE A 17 -1.38 12.44 -1.17
CA PHE A 17 -1.09 13.86 -1.07
C PHE A 17 -1.67 14.40 0.25
N TYR A 18 -0.78 14.83 1.12
CA TYR A 18 -1.01 15.20 2.51
C TYR A 18 -1.05 16.73 2.63
N HIS A 19 -2.26 17.30 2.56
CA HIS A 19 -2.49 18.76 2.53
C HIS A 19 -2.55 19.43 3.91
N SER A 20 -2.67 18.67 5.01
CA SER A 20 -2.91 19.23 6.35
C SER A 20 -2.21 18.40 7.40
N THR A 21 -1.81 19.02 8.52
CA THR A 21 -1.13 18.43 9.69
C THR A 21 -1.98 17.40 10.47
N ALA A 22 -3.16 17.05 9.95
CA ALA A 22 -4.08 16.07 10.51
C ALA A 22 -3.55 14.64 10.31
N SER A 23 -3.33 13.88 11.39
CA SER A 23 -2.89 12.48 11.28
C SER A 23 -3.89 11.63 10.49
N VAL A 24 -3.39 10.78 9.60
CA VAL A 24 -4.19 9.81 8.85
C VAL A 24 -3.78 8.38 9.21
N SER A 25 -4.73 7.46 9.14
CA SER A 25 -4.51 6.01 9.22
C SER A 25 -4.89 5.37 7.89
N VAL A 26 -4.00 4.55 7.36
CA VAL A 26 -4.21 3.80 6.12
C VAL A 26 -4.24 2.32 6.45
N THR A 27 -5.24 1.62 5.93
CA THR A 27 -5.35 0.16 6.07
C THR A 27 -5.55 -0.49 4.72
N LEU A 28 -5.02 -1.70 4.55
CA LEU A 28 -5.11 -2.50 3.34
C LEU A 28 -5.75 -3.84 3.70
N GLY A 29 -6.97 -4.09 3.23
CA GLY A 29 -7.73 -5.29 3.64
C GLY A 29 -7.95 -5.42 5.15
N GLY A 30 -7.92 -4.29 5.87
CA GLY A 30 -7.97 -4.25 7.33
C GLY A 30 -6.61 -4.42 8.04
N ALA A 31 -5.53 -4.73 7.32
CA ALA A 31 -4.19 -4.73 7.88
C ALA A 31 -3.66 -3.30 8.05
N SER A 32 -2.83 -3.09 9.07
CA SER A 32 -2.06 -1.86 9.24
C SER A 32 -0.81 -1.90 8.37
N GLU A 33 -0.35 -0.73 7.94
CA GLU A 33 0.91 -0.59 7.20
C GLU A 33 2.09 -1.16 8.00
N ALA A 34 3.03 -1.81 7.31
CA ALA A 34 4.26 -2.31 7.90
C ALA A 34 5.22 -1.15 8.20
N ARG A 35 5.25 -0.16 7.30
CA ARG A 35 6.09 1.04 7.42
C ARG A 35 5.37 2.26 6.88
N ARG A 36 5.76 3.44 7.39
CA ARG A 36 5.28 4.73 6.91
C ARG A 36 6.47 5.63 6.56
N ASP A 37 6.40 6.25 5.39
CA ASP A 37 7.27 7.35 4.99
C ASP A 37 6.55 8.68 5.17
N ASN A 38 7.07 9.51 6.08
CA ASN A 38 6.49 10.78 6.52
C ASN A 38 7.03 11.98 5.72
N LYS A 39 7.18 11.84 4.40
CA LYS A 39 7.79 12.86 3.54
C LYS A 39 6.78 13.89 3.05
N THR A 40 6.67 15.06 3.67
CA THR A 40 5.78 16.12 3.16
C THR A 40 6.16 16.59 1.74
N PRO A 41 5.18 16.77 0.83
CA PRO A 41 3.73 16.67 1.01
C PRO A 41 3.13 15.28 0.71
N VAL A 42 3.93 14.24 0.50
CA VAL A 42 3.47 12.89 0.10
C VAL A 42 3.71 11.86 1.21
N LEU A 43 2.63 11.40 1.84
CA LEU A 43 2.73 10.33 2.83
C LEU A 43 2.71 8.97 2.14
N GLY A 44 3.74 8.15 2.35
CA GLY A 44 3.82 6.79 1.83
C GLY A 44 3.46 5.76 2.90
N SER A 45 2.47 4.91 2.66
CA SER A 45 2.12 3.78 3.54
C SER A 45 2.51 2.49 2.84
N ILE A 46 3.44 1.74 3.42
CA ILE A 46 4.05 0.55 2.84
C ILE A 46 3.52 -0.68 3.55
N PHE A 47 2.96 -1.61 2.79
CA PHE A 47 2.49 -2.92 3.22
C PHE A 47 3.41 -3.97 2.60
N GLU A 48 4.03 -4.79 3.44
CA GLU A 48 4.92 -5.88 3.04
C GLU A 48 4.19 -7.23 3.17
N ASP A 49 4.66 -8.25 2.48
CA ASP A 49 4.12 -9.61 2.53
C ASP A 49 2.61 -9.72 2.23
N VAL A 50 2.10 -8.84 1.35
CA VAL A 50 0.71 -8.88 0.89
C VAL A 50 0.56 -10.05 -0.08
N ALA A 51 -0.31 -11.00 0.26
CA ALA A 51 -0.62 -12.10 -0.62
C ALA A 51 -1.31 -11.59 -1.91
N PRO A 52 -1.25 -12.33 -3.03
CA PRO A 52 -2.00 -11.98 -4.22
C PRO A 52 -3.51 -11.95 -3.95
N GLY A 53 -4.19 -10.91 -4.43
CA GLY A 53 -5.62 -10.72 -4.18
C GLY A 53 -6.06 -9.27 -4.38
N GLU A 54 -7.37 -9.04 -4.32
CA GLU A 54 -7.95 -7.71 -4.32
C GLU A 54 -8.15 -7.23 -2.88
N TYR A 55 -7.65 -6.04 -2.56
CA TYR A 55 -7.68 -5.47 -1.22
C TYR A 55 -8.30 -4.07 -1.23
N PRO A 56 -9.27 -3.81 -0.34
CA PRO A 56 -9.76 -2.45 -0.12
C PRO A 56 -8.71 -1.64 0.65
N ILE A 57 -8.44 -0.43 0.16
CA ILE A 57 -7.65 0.59 0.86
C ILE A 57 -8.62 1.51 1.57
N VAL A 58 -8.47 1.66 2.88
CA VAL A 58 -9.27 2.60 3.67
C VAL A 58 -8.36 3.61 4.32
N ILE A 59 -8.59 4.88 4.03
CA ILE A 59 -7.89 6.01 4.63
C ILE A 59 -8.88 6.73 5.53
N LYS A 60 -8.49 6.92 6.78
CA LYS A 60 -9.28 7.66 7.76
C LYS A 60 -8.45 8.79 8.34
N ASP A 61 -8.99 10.00 8.35
CA ASP A 61 -8.36 11.13 9.02
C ASP A 61 -8.86 11.28 10.48
N VAL A 62 -8.16 12.11 11.24
CA VAL A 62 -8.52 12.48 12.62
C VAL A 62 -9.87 13.19 12.73
N MET A 63 -10.34 13.86 11.68
CA MET A 63 -11.65 14.52 11.65
C MET A 63 -12.81 13.54 11.39
N GLY A 64 -12.50 12.27 11.09
CA GLY A 64 -13.47 11.23 10.83
C GLY A 64 -13.86 11.07 9.36
N ASN A 65 -13.22 11.79 8.44
CA ASN A 65 -13.42 11.57 7.01
C ASN A 65 -12.80 10.24 6.61
N VAL A 66 -13.54 9.49 5.79
CA VAL A 66 -13.13 8.18 5.28
C VAL A 66 -13.11 8.24 3.76
N GLU A 67 -11.99 7.83 3.19
CA GLU A 67 -11.79 7.66 1.75
C GLU A 67 -11.46 6.19 1.48
N ALA A 68 -12.06 5.63 0.43
CA ALA A 68 -11.88 4.23 0.07
C ALA A 68 -11.39 4.11 -1.37
N ALA A 69 -10.44 3.21 -1.57
CA ALA A 69 -9.93 2.78 -2.87
C ALA A 69 -9.79 1.26 -2.89
N SER A 70 -9.43 0.68 -4.02
CA SER A 70 -9.08 -0.75 -4.12
C SER A 70 -7.76 -0.91 -4.89
N VAL A 71 -7.03 -1.97 -4.56
CA VAL A 71 -5.83 -2.38 -5.27
C VAL A 71 -5.83 -3.88 -5.48
N THR A 72 -5.42 -4.29 -6.66
CA THR A 72 -5.21 -5.70 -6.99
C THR A 72 -3.72 -6.00 -6.93
N VAL A 73 -3.34 -6.92 -6.05
CA VAL A 73 -1.99 -7.47 -5.97
C VAL A 73 -1.93 -8.70 -6.86
N GLU A 74 -1.24 -8.57 -7.99
CA GLU A 74 -1.07 -9.67 -8.93
C GLU A 74 -0.03 -10.68 -8.41
N SER A 75 -0.33 -11.96 -8.59
CA SER A 75 0.63 -13.03 -8.32
C SER A 75 1.75 -12.97 -9.35
N HIS A 76 2.85 -12.32 -8.99
CA HIS A 76 4.06 -12.37 -9.81
C HIS A 76 4.68 -13.77 -9.70
N PRO A 77 5.04 -14.43 -10.81
CA PRO A 77 5.82 -15.64 -10.72
C PRO A 77 7.14 -15.28 -10.03
N SER A 78 7.40 -15.87 -8.85
CA SER A 78 8.74 -15.87 -8.29
C SER A 78 9.66 -16.41 -9.37
N SER A 79 10.62 -15.61 -9.81
CA SER A 79 11.56 -16.01 -10.85
C SER A 79 12.45 -17.11 -10.27
N THR A 80 11.98 -18.35 -10.32
CA THR A 80 12.74 -19.53 -9.96
C THR A 80 13.75 -19.71 -11.08
N SER A 81 14.98 -19.25 -10.87
CA SER A 81 16.09 -19.53 -11.77
C SER A 81 16.33 -21.04 -11.81
N TYR A 82 15.83 -21.68 -12.87
CA TYR A 82 16.15 -23.06 -13.19
C TYR A 82 17.60 -23.13 -13.66
N PHE A 83 18.50 -23.65 -12.84
CA PHE A 83 19.83 -24.06 -13.28
C PHE A 83 19.75 -25.51 -13.74
N PRO A 84 19.79 -25.81 -15.06
CA PRO A 84 19.96 -27.19 -15.49
C PRO A 84 21.35 -27.66 -15.04
N SER A 85 21.39 -28.67 -14.17
CA SER A 85 22.59 -29.47 -13.96
C SER A 85 22.92 -30.20 -15.28
N GLY A 86 24.20 -30.18 -15.65
CA GLY A 86 24.72 -30.60 -16.94
C GLY A 86 24.50 -32.06 -17.32
#